data_AF-A0A0G4J8M5-F1
#
_entry.id   AF-A0A0G4J8M5-F1
#
_cell.length_a   1.000
_cell.length_b   1.000
_cell.length_c   1.000
_cell.angle_alpha   90.00
_cell.angle_beta   90.00
_cell.angle_gamma   90.00
#
_symmetry.space_group_name_H-M   'P 1'
#
loop_
_entity.id
_entity.type
_entity.pdbx_description
1 polymer ?
#
loop_
_entity_poly.entity_id
_entity_poly.type
_entity_poly.pdbx_seq_one_letter_code
_entity_poly.pdbx_strand_id
1 'polypeptide(L)'
;MFSAVRCRAANTLNAVSRRVLSSFEGGGSFNPERVFAPVTFWSQETCMTIQPIPLKLTRKSTYMTVSTPGSLTCEFTAKDQDDRWDWQTKESIFLRCNEIAEITDFPTNPVKFSRSERSLEAPATPANDTFGSEQPTAVITPKSAREIRFLPQADGSCNVQLAITDLANNEQRQFEIVLKKGDYALLRQIAKWALPHLTGWAHALQPASVRLNNRAPTAAPAFDWGAG
;
A
#
# COMPACT_ATOMS: atom_id res chain seq x y z
N MET A 1 -33.68 -5.96 -13.68
CA MET A 1 -33.39 -5.92 -12.22
C MET A 1 -32.21 -4.98 -12.02
N PHE A 2 -32.47 -3.73 -11.62
CA PHE A 2 -31.41 -2.74 -11.39
C PHE A 2 -30.91 -2.85 -9.95
N SER A 3 -29.67 -3.32 -9.77
CA SER A 3 -29.00 -3.29 -8.47
C SER A 3 -28.59 -1.85 -8.17
N ALA A 4 -29.21 -1.24 -7.16
CA ALA A 4 -28.89 0.10 -6.69
C ALA A 4 -27.53 0.08 -5.97
N VAL A 5 -26.51 0.61 -6.63
CA VAL A 5 -25.19 0.87 -6.03
C VAL A 5 -25.35 2.02 -5.03
N ARG A 6 -25.42 1.70 -3.74
CA ARG A 6 -25.29 2.70 -2.67
C ARG A 6 -23.80 3.02 -2.46
N CYS A 7 -23.24 3.87 -3.31
CA CYS A 7 -21.94 4.49 -3.04
C CYS A 7 -22.06 5.51 -1.91
N ARG A 8 -21.65 5.17 -0.68
CA ARG A 8 -21.29 6.18 0.34
C ARG A 8 -19.90 6.76 0.04
N ALA A 9 -19.73 7.41 -1.10
CA ALA A 9 -18.46 8.03 -1.50
C ALA A 9 -18.33 9.51 -1.08
N ALA A 10 -19.44 10.17 -0.72
CA ALA A 10 -19.47 11.62 -0.58
C ALA A 10 -18.83 12.19 0.72
N ASN A 11 -18.64 11.37 1.77
CA ASN A 11 -18.16 11.86 3.07
C ASN A 11 -16.71 11.48 3.41
N THR A 12 -16.06 10.60 2.64
CA THR A 12 -14.72 10.08 2.98
C THR A 12 -13.58 10.97 2.47
N LEU A 13 -13.67 11.52 1.25
CA LEU A 13 -12.63 12.39 0.69
C LEU A 13 -12.45 13.70 1.50
N ASN A 14 -13.55 14.28 1.99
CA ASN A 14 -13.51 15.49 2.83
C ASN A 14 -12.98 15.21 4.24
N ALA A 15 -13.16 14.00 4.78
CA ALA A 15 -12.66 13.64 6.11
C ALA A 15 -11.12 13.50 6.13
N VAL A 16 -10.51 13.02 5.04
CA VAL A 16 -9.05 12.87 4.95
C VAL A 16 -8.36 14.22 4.77
N SER A 17 -8.95 15.16 4.00
CA SER A 17 -8.36 16.50 3.84
C SER A 17 -8.51 17.40 5.06
N ARG A 18 -9.56 17.26 5.89
CA ARG A 18 -9.84 18.23 6.98
C ARG A 18 -9.26 17.88 8.34
N ARG A 19 -8.87 16.63 8.63
CA ARG A 19 -8.38 16.23 9.98
C ARG A 19 -6.88 16.04 10.13
N VAL A 20 -6.12 16.11 9.03
CA VAL A 20 -4.66 16.26 9.10
C VAL A 20 -4.26 17.70 9.53
N LEU A 21 -5.22 18.61 9.68
CA LEU A 21 -5.01 20.06 9.81
C LEU A 21 -5.27 20.68 11.19
N SER A 22 -5.59 19.92 12.26
CA SER A 22 -5.99 20.53 13.55
C SER A 22 -5.14 20.17 14.78
N SER A 23 -3.88 19.73 14.62
CA SER A 23 -3.09 19.23 15.77
C SER A 23 -1.73 19.91 15.93
N PHE A 24 -1.68 21.25 15.87
CA PHE A 24 -0.44 22.02 16.12
C PHE A 24 -0.46 22.89 17.38
N GLU A 25 -1.49 22.81 18.23
CA GLU A 25 -1.52 23.52 19.50
C GLU A 25 -1.56 22.54 20.68
N GLY A 26 -0.48 22.51 21.47
CA GLY A 26 -0.41 21.83 22.76
C GLY A 26 0.51 20.61 22.77
N GLY A 27 1.50 20.62 23.68
CA GLY A 27 2.48 19.54 23.91
C GLY A 27 1.89 18.27 24.54
N GLY A 28 0.82 17.73 23.95
CA GLY A 28 0.23 16.42 24.25
C GLY A 28 0.61 15.39 23.19
N SER A 29 0.53 14.11 23.56
CA SER A 29 0.75 12.95 22.69
C SER A 29 0.15 13.15 21.28
N PHE A 30 1.01 13.14 20.27
CA PHE A 30 0.69 13.33 18.86
C PHE A 30 0.00 12.08 18.30
N ASN A 31 -1.30 11.94 18.53
CA ASN A 31 -2.13 11.02 17.76
C ASN A 31 -3.07 11.85 16.89
N PRO A 32 -2.66 12.28 15.67
CA PRO A 32 -3.65 12.72 14.70
C PRO A 32 -4.66 11.57 14.55
N GLU A 33 -5.93 11.88 14.75
CA GLU A 33 -7.02 10.93 14.64
C GLU A 33 -6.92 10.26 13.26
N ARG A 34 -6.51 8.99 13.23
CA ARG A 34 -6.27 8.27 11.98
C ARG A 34 -7.62 7.96 11.36
N VAL A 35 -7.98 8.71 10.33
CA VAL A 35 -9.16 8.40 9.52
C VAL A 35 -8.79 7.26 8.57
N PHE A 36 -9.22 6.06 8.92
CA PHE A 36 -9.14 4.91 8.03
C PHE A 36 -10.28 4.98 7.02
N ALA A 37 -9.96 5.08 5.73
CA ALA A 37 -10.94 5.08 4.65
C ALA A 37 -10.62 3.96 3.63
N PRO A 38 -10.77 2.68 4.03
CA PRO A 38 -10.67 1.58 3.07
C PRO A 38 -11.81 1.68 2.04
N VAL A 39 -11.51 1.29 0.81
CA VAL A 39 -12.50 1.20 -0.27
C VAL A 39 -12.60 -0.25 -0.71
N THR A 40 -13.80 -0.82 -0.62
CA THR A 40 -14.05 -2.22 -0.98
C THR A 40 -14.87 -2.30 -2.26
N PHE A 41 -14.35 -3.08 -3.21
CA PHE A 41 -15.02 -3.48 -4.44
C PHE A 41 -15.60 -4.88 -4.23
N TRP A 42 -16.86 -5.06 -4.60
CA TRP A 42 -17.59 -6.30 -4.36
C TRP A 42 -17.92 -6.97 -5.69
N SER A 43 -17.61 -8.26 -5.79
CA SER A 43 -18.06 -9.14 -6.87
C SER A 43 -18.96 -10.25 -6.30
N GLN A 44 -19.37 -11.19 -7.15
CA GLN A 44 -20.21 -12.32 -6.75
C GLN A 44 -19.45 -13.31 -5.87
N GLU A 45 -18.18 -13.56 -6.17
CA GLU A 45 -17.37 -14.61 -5.51
C GLU A 45 -16.23 -14.04 -4.65
N THR A 46 -15.78 -12.83 -4.95
CA THR A 46 -14.63 -12.19 -4.30
C THR A 46 -14.92 -10.73 -3.98
N CYS A 47 -14.24 -10.21 -2.97
CA CYS A 47 -14.16 -8.79 -2.74
C CYS A 47 -12.70 -8.36 -2.64
N MET A 48 -12.43 -7.12 -3.04
CA MET A 48 -11.12 -6.52 -2.95
C MET A 48 -11.22 -5.22 -2.16
N THR A 49 -10.49 -5.12 -1.06
CA THR A 49 -10.38 -3.91 -0.25
C THR A 49 -9.04 -3.25 -0.47
N ILE A 50 -9.05 -1.94 -0.71
CA ILE A 50 -7.84 -1.14 -0.89
C ILE A 50 -7.70 -0.17 0.27
N GLN A 51 -6.52 -0.14 0.86
CA GLN A 51 -6.22 0.71 1.99
C GLN A 51 -4.83 1.35 1.87
N PRO A 52 -4.69 2.67 2.09
CA PRO A 52 -3.38 3.30 2.19
C PRO A 52 -2.67 2.92 3.50
N ILE A 53 -1.40 2.54 3.37
CA ILE A 53 -0.46 2.46 4.47
C ILE A 53 0.33 3.77 4.51
N PRO A 54 0.26 4.52 5.62
CA PRO A 54 0.98 5.78 5.74
C PRO A 54 2.49 5.53 5.72
N LEU A 55 3.22 6.48 5.13
CA LEU A 55 4.67 6.51 5.19
C LEU A 55 5.17 6.71 6.63
N LYS A 56 6.41 6.28 6.89
CA LYS A 56 7.09 6.53 8.15
C LYS A 56 8.02 7.73 7.99
N LEU A 57 7.86 8.70 8.88
CA LEU A 57 8.76 9.83 9.01
C LEU A 57 9.64 9.64 10.23
N THR A 58 10.94 9.88 10.05
CA THR A 58 11.90 9.94 11.15
C THR A 58 12.27 11.40 11.36
N ARG A 59 12.10 11.89 12.60
CA ARG A 59 12.53 13.23 12.97
C ARG A 59 14.03 13.22 13.25
N LYS A 60 14.77 14.10 12.57
CA LYS A 60 16.13 14.50 12.93
C LYS A 60 16.07 15.87 13.63
N SER A 61 17.20 16.34 14.13
CA SER A 61 17.28 17.57 14.94
C SER A 61 16.62 18.79 14.27
N THR A 62 16.82 18.97 12.97
CA THR A 62 16.37 20.16 12.23
C THR A 62 15.40 19.87 11.08
N TYR A 63 15.20 18.60 10.70
CA TYR A 63 14.33 18.21 9.59
C TYR A 63 13.70 16.84 9.81
N MET A 64 12.66 16.53 9.04
CA MET A 64 12.07 15.19 8.98
C MET A 64 12.51 14.51 7.69
N THR A 65 12.78 13.21 7.76
CA THR A 65 13.11 12.37 6.60
C THR A 65 12.09 11.27 6.44
N VAL A 66 11.73 10.94 5.21
CA VAL A 66 10.96 9.73 4.91
C VAL A 66 11.88 8.52 5.14
N SER A 67 11.60 7.72 6.15
CA SER A 67 12.35 6.48 6.44
C SER A 67 11.77 5.28 5.73
N THR A 68 10.45 5.27 5.51
CA THR A 68 9.78 4.25 4.71
C THR A 68 8.67 4.92 3.90
N PRO A 69 8.68 4.83 2.56
CA PRO A 69 7.57 5.30 1.74
C PRO A 69 6.26 4.59 2.12
N GLY A 70 5.14 5.26 1.87
CA GLY A 70 3.83 4.65 1.99
C GLY A 70 3.58 3.64 0.88
N SER A 71 2.53 2.83 1.06
CA SER A 71 2.07 1.84 0.08
C SER A 71 0.55 1.77 0.05
N LEU A 72 0.00 1.08 -0.95
CA LEU A 72 -1.41 0.67 -0.94
C LEU A 72 -1.47 -0.84 -0.68
N THR A 73 -2.26 -1.26 0.29
CA THR A 73 -2.61 -2.67 0.48
C THR A 73 -3.83 -3.00 -0.35
N CYS A 74 -3.76 -4.07 -1.12
CA CYS A 74 -4.92 -4.73 -1.71
C CYS A 74 -5.17 -6.02 -0.94
N GLU A 75 -6.32 -6.12 -0.29
CA GLU A 75 -6.78 -7.30 0.44
C GLU A 75 -7.89 -8.00 -0.36
N PHE A 76 -7.80 -9.30 -0.53
CA PHE A 76 -8.76 -10.13 -1.25
C PHE A 76 -9.39 -11.13 -0.30
N THR A 77 -10.70 -11.27 -0.39
CA THR A 77 -11.47 -12.23 0.39
C THR A 77 -12.46 -12.93 -0.52
N ALA A 78 -12.55 -14.25 -0.40
CA ALA A 78 -13.57 -15.04 -1.08
C ALA A 78 -14.87 -15.05 -0.26
N LYS A 79 -15.97 -15.31 -0.94
CA LYS A 79 -17.26 -15.55 -0.31
C LYS A 79 -17.30 -16.98 0.25
N ASP A 80 -17.85 -17.11 1.43
CA ASP A 80 -18.12 -18.38 2.10
C ASP A 80 -19.47 -18.97 1.63
N GLN A 81 -19.73 -20.23 1.97
CA GLN A 81 -20.93 -21.00 1.59
C GLN A 81 -22.23 -20.32 2.05
N ASP A 82 -22.18 -19.56 3.15
CA ASP A 82 -23.31 -18.81 3.72
C ASP A 82 -23.51 -17.42 3.10
N ASP A 83 -22.94 -17.15 1.93
CA ASP A 83 -23.02 -15.85 1.25
C ASP A 83 -22.36 -14.71 2.05
N ARG A 84 -21.49 -15.05 3.01
CA ARG A 84 -20.74 -14.12 3.86
C ARG A 84 -19.30 -13.99 3.39
N TRP A 85 -18.62 -12.91 3.77
CA TRP A 85 -17.22 -12.71 3.44
C TRP A 85 -16.35 -13.20 4.58
N ASP A 86 -15.48 -14.19 4.32
CA ASP A 86 -14.59 -14.74 5.33
C ASP A 86 -13.31 -13.89 5.46
N TRP A 87 -13.33 -12.94 6.38
CA TRP A 87 -12.19 -12.08 6.64
C TRP A 87 -11.00 -12.79 7.32
N GLN A 88 -11.17 -14.03 7.79
CA GLN A 88 -10.08 -14.80 8.42
C GLN A 88 -9.14 -15.38 7.37
N THR A 89 -9.67 -15.76 6.20
CA THR A 89 -8.89 -16.32 5.07
C THR A 89 -8.46 -15.26 4.05
N LYS A 90 -8.55 -13.98 4.43
CA LYS A 90 -8.15 -12.88 3.55
C LYS A 90 -6.67 -12.93 3.21
N GLU A 91 -6.37 -12.57 1.99
CA GLU A 91 -5.00 -12.48 1.50
C GLU A 91 -4.67 -11.06 1.07
N SER A 92 -3.40 -10.67 1.14
CA SER A 92 -3.02 -9.28 0.91
C SER A 92 -1.76 -9.12 0.07
N ILE A 93 -1.67 -8.02 -0.66
CA ILE A 93 -0.45 -7.64 -1.36
C ILE A 93 -0.27 -6.12 -1.29
N PHE A 94 0.97 -5.68 -1.12
CA PHE A 94 1.30 -4.26 -1.05
C PHE A 94 1.84 -3.76 -2.39
N LEU A 95 1.24 -2.69 -2.89
CA LEU A 95 1.67 -1.94 -4.05
C LEU A 95 2.59 -0.80 -3.61
N ARG A 96 3.77 -0.75 -4.22
CA ARG A 96 4.77 0.31 -4.01
C ARG A 96 4.41 1.54 -4.84
N CYS A 97 4.94 2.71 -4.46
CA CYS A 97 4.65 3.97 -5.17
C CYS A 97 4.87 3.91 -6.70
N ASN A 98 5.91 3.22 -7.17
CA ASN A 98 6.15 3.04 -8.61
C ASN A 98 5.06 2.19 -9.28
N GLU A 99 4.61 1.12 -8.63
CA GLU A 99 3.57 0.22 -9.15
C GLU A 99 2.19 0.88 -9.10
N ILE A 100 1.96 1.70 -8.08
CA ILE A 100 0.77 2.54 -7.99
C ILE A 100 0.74 3.48 -9.20
N ALA A 101 1.87 4.11 -9.55
CA ALA A 101 1.95 4.98 -10.73
C ALA A 101 1.59 4.23 -12.02
N GLU A 102 2.08 3.01 -12.21
CA GLU A 102 1.73 2.17 -13.38
C GLU A 102 0.23 1.86 -13.47
N ILE A 103 -0.47 1.72 -12.33
CA ILE A 103 -1.94 1.54 -12.29
C ILE A 103 -2.67 2.85 -12.56
N THR A 104 -2.08 4.01 -12.24
CA THR A 104 -2.74 5.31 -12.42
C THR A 104 -2.90 5.71 -13.87
N ASP A 105 -1.97 5.32 -14.74
CA ASP A 105 -2.16 5.44 -16.18
C ASP A 105 -3.21 4.42 -16.61
N PHE A 106 -4.00 4.70 -17.65
CA PHE A 106 -4.96 3.69 -18.10
C PHE A 106 -4.10 2.65 -18.80
N PRO A 107 -3.78 1.52 -18.16
CA PRO A 107 -2.79 0.65 -18.75
C PRO A 107 -3.50 0.05 -19.97
N THR A 108 -3.02 0.38 -21.15
CA THR A 108 -3.48 -0.28 -22.39
C THR A 108 -3.02 -1.73 -22.38
N ASN A 109 -1.94 -2.01 -21.65
CA ASN A 109 -1.31 -3.31 -21.55
C ASN A 109 -1.53 -3.94 -20.17
N PRO A 110 -1.63 -5.26 -20.08
CA PRO A 110 -1.60 -5.98 -18.81
C PRO A 110 -0.38 -5.59 -17.96
N VAL A 111 -0.60 -5.37 -16.67
CA VAL A 111 0.47 -5.08 -15.70
C VAL A 111 0.52 -6.19 -14.65
N LYS A 112 1.73 -6.58 -14.24
CA LYS A 112 1.98 -7.69 -13.31
C LYS A 112 3.01 -7.28 -12.27
N PHE A 113 2.70 -7.52 -11.00
CA PHE A 113 3.61 -7.29 -9.88
C PHE A 113 3.77 -8.56 -9.06
N SER A 114 5.00 -9.06 -8.95
CA SER A 114 5.33 -10.26 -8.18
C SER A 114 6.11 -9.90 -6.91
N ARG A 115 5.93 -10.71 -5.87
CA ARG A 115 6.58 -10.64 -4.57
C ARG A 115 6.93 -12.03 -4.09
N SER A 116 8.11 -12.16 -3.48
CA SER A 116 8.47 -13.35 -2.72
C SER A 116 8.71 -12.94 -1.28
N GLU A 117 7.98 -13.57 -0.35
CA GLU A 117 8.28 -13.49 1.06
C GLU A 117 9.38 -14.50 1.37
N ARG A 118 10.49 -13.99 1.88
CA ARG A 118 11.63 -14.80 2.30
C ARG A 118 11.53 -14.98 3.81
N SER A 119 11.54 -16.23 4.27
CA SER A 119 11.71 -16.53 5.69
C SER A 119 13.20 -16.72 5.97
N LEU A 120 13.72 -16.05 6.99
CA LEU A 120 15.01 -16.41 7.57
C LEU A 120 14.73 -17.57 8.51
N GLU A 121 14.92 -18.80 8.03
CA GLU A 121 15.00 -19.95 8.92
C GLU A 121 16.33 -19.87 9.65
N ALA A 122 16.29 -19.97 10.98
CA ALA A 122 17.51 -20.11 11.77
C ALA A 122 18.23 -21.38 11.28
N PRO A 123 19.56 -21.35 11.11
CA PRO A 123 20.28 -22.54 10.70
C PRO A 123 19.97 -23.67 11.68
N ALA A 124 19.61 -24.84 11.16
CA ALA A 124 19.45 -26.03 11.99
C ALA A 124 20.73 -26.21 12.80
N THR A 125 20.62 -26.21 14.13
CA THR A 125 21.75 -26.45 15.02
C THR A 125 22.34 -27.80 14.62
N PRO A 126 23.60 -27.88 14.15
CA PRO A 126 24.18 -29.17 13.84
C PRO A 126 24.30 -29.95 15.15
N ALA A 127 23.50 -31.01 15.29
CA ALA A 127 23.71 -32.02 16.32
C ALA A 127 24.92 -32.86 15.89
N ASN A 128 26.12 -32.30 15.99
CA ASN A 128 27.36 -33.06 16.11
C ASN A 128 28.54 -32.13 16.43
N ASP A 129 29.12 -32.35 17.61
CA ASP A 129 30.44 -31.86 17.99
C ASP A 129 31.50 -32.46 17.07
N THR A 130 31.93 -31.73 16.05
CA THR A 130 33.25 -31.97 15.46
C THR A 130 33.81 -30.66 14.90
N PHE A 131 34.95 -30.26 15.47
CA PHE A 131 35.71 -29.06 15.12
C PHE A 131 36.04 -29.02 13.62
N GLY A 132 35.41 -28.09 12.90
CA GLY A 132 35.70 -27.77 11.50
C GLY A 132 34.83 -26.58 11.11
N SER A 133 35.45 -25.42 10.95
CA SER A 133 34.79 -24.13 10.73
C SER A 133 34.09 -24.06 9.37
N GLU A 134 32.77 -24.24 9.34
CA GLU A 134 31.93 -23.69 8.28
C GLU A 134 30.83 -22.87 8.96
N GLN A 135 30.84 -21.56 8.70
CA GLN A 135 29.78 -20.68 9.19
C GLN A 135 28.43 -21.21 8.68
N PRO A 136 27.42 -21.37 9.55
CA PRO A 136 26.10 -21.81 9.09
C PRO A 136 25.55 -20.74 8.15
N THR A 137 25.58 -21.05 6.85
CA THR A 137 25.00 -20.20 5.82
C THR A 137 23.48 -20.29 5.97
N ALA A 138 22.84 -19.20 6.39
CA ALA A 138 21.38 -19.16 6.49
C ALA A 138 20.78 -19.46 5.11
N VAL A 139 20.08 -20.60 4.99
CA VAL A 139 19.36 -20.96 3.77
C VAL A 139 18.09 -20.12 3.75
N ILE A 140 18.03 -19.18 2.81
CA ILE A 140 16.85 -18.33 2.64
C ILE A 140 15.84 -19.09 1.80
N THR A 141 14.92 -19.78 2.46
CA THR A 141 13.83 -20.49 1.77
C THR A 141 12.68 -19.52 1.50
N PRO A 142 12.21 -19.39 0.24
CA PRO A 142 11.03 -18.58 -0.06
C PRO A 142 9.79 -19.24 0.55
N LYS A 143 9.08 -18.51 1.41
CA LYS A 143 7.91 -19.02 2.14
C LYS A 143 6.64 -18.96 1.28
N SER A 144 6.42 -17.82 0.63
CA SER A 144 5.30 -17.64 -0.28
C SER A 144 5.66 -16.74 -1.45
N ALA A 145 5.07 -17.00 -2.61
CA ALA A 145 5.12 -16.14 -3.78
C ALA A 145 3.72 -15.55 -4.00
N ARG A 146 3.64 -14.22 -4.12
CA ARG A 146 2.39 -13.48 -4.36
C ARG A 146 2.51 -12.69 -5.64
N GLU A 147 1.49 -12.71 -6.47
CA GLU A 147 1.47 -12.03 -7.75
C GLU A 147 0.11 -11.41 -8.01
N ILE A 148 0.09 -10.09 -8.25
CA ILE A 148 -1.11 -9.39 -8.66
C ILE A 148 -1.00 -8.97 -10.13
N ARG A 149 -2.09 -9.18 -10.88
CA ARG A 149 -2.21 -8.80 -12.28
C ARG A 149 -3.40 -7.88 -12.47
N PHE A 150 -3.19 -6.83 -13.25
CA PHE A 150 -4.23 -5.92 -13.73
C PHE A 150 -4.37 -6.15 -15.23
N LEU A 151 -5.49 -6.74 -15.63
CA LEU A 151 -5.80 -7.11 -17.00
C LEU A 151 -6.88 -6.15 -17.55
N PRO A 152 -6.48 -5.05 -18.21
CA PRO A 152 -7.43 -4.10 -18.79
C PRO A 152 -8.23 -4.76 -19.92
N GLN A 153 -9.51 -4.41 -20.03
CA GLN A 153 -10.40 -4.89 -21.09
C GLN A 153 -10.80 -3.75 -22.03
N ALA A 154 -11.20 -4.09 -23.26
CA ALA A 154 -11.54 -3.11 -24.30
C ALA A 154 -12.75 -2.23 -23.95
N ASP A 155 -13.66 -2.71 -23.09
CA ASP A 155 -14.83 -1.98 -22.61
C ASP A 155 -14.51 -0.91 -21.55
N GLY A 156 -13.26 -0.90 -21.08
CA GLY A 156 -12.77 -0.02 -20.04
C GLY A 156 -12.82 -0.61 -18.63
N SER A 157 -13.29 -1.85 -18.47
CA SER A 157 -13.20 -2.61 -17.23
C SER A 157 -11.78 -3.17 -17.02
N CYS A 158 -11.52 -3.70 -15.83
CA CYS A 158 -10.23 -4.31 -15.50
C CYS A 158 -10.47 -5.56 -14.66
N ASN A 159 -9.91 -6.68 -15.11
CA ASN A 159 -9.86 -7.89 -14.31
C ASN A 159 -8.60 -7.88 -13.44
N VAL A 160 -8.79 -7.98 -12.12
CA VAL A 160 -7.70 -7.97 -11.14
C VAL A 160 -7.58 -9.36 -10.53
N GLN A 161 -6.41 -9.97 -10.70
CA GLN A 161 -6.13 -11.32 -10.22
C GLN A 161 -5.00 -11.30 -9.19
N LEU A 162 -5.20 -11.96 -8.06
CA LEU A 162 -4.16 -12.25 -7.07
C LEU A 162 -3.89 -13.76 -7.06
N ALA A 163 -2.70 -14.16 -7.46
CA ALA A 163 -2.21 -15.54 -7.36
C ALA A 163 -1.22 -15.66 -6.21
N ILE A 164 -1.39 -16.69 -5.39
CA ILE A 164 -0.56 -16.97 -4.22
C ILE A 164 -0.13 -18.42 -4.31
N THR A 165 1.17 -18.64 -4.17
CA THR A 165 1.78 -19.96 -4.09
C THR A 165 2.48 -20.05 -2.74
N ASP A 166 1.93 -20.86 -1.85
CA ASP A 166 2.59 -21.25 -0.61
C ASP A 166 3.58 -22.37 -0.95
N LEU A 167 4.86 -22.05 -0.88
CA LEU A 167 5.93 -22.99 -1.25
C LEU A 167 6.22 -23.97 -0.12
N ALA A 168 5.83 -23.65 1.12
CA ALA A 168 6.01 -24.54 2.27
C ALA A 168 4.97 -25.66 2.28
N ASN A 169 3.70 -25.33 1.98
CA ASN A 169 2.60 -26.28 1.96
C ASN A 169 2.26 -26.81 0.55
N ASN A 170 2.94 -26.30 -0.48
CA ASN A 170 2.64 -26.58 -1.89
C ASN A 170 1.18 -26.27 -2.26
N GLU A 171 0.61 -25.23 -1.67
CA GLU A 171 -0.76 -24.79 -1.92
C GLU A 171 -0.78 -23.62 -2.90
N GLN A 172 -1.77 -23.62 -3.78
CA GLN A 172 -2.02 -22.51 -4.70
C GLN A 172 -3.42 -21.96 -4.45
N ARG A 173 -3.50 -20.64 -4.25
CA ARG A 173 -4.74 -19.91 -4.06
C ARG A 173 -4.81 -18.77 -5.05
N GLN A 174 -5.95 -18.59 -5.68
CA GLN A 174 -6.18 -17.53 -6.65
C GLN A 174 -7.48 -16.80 -6.34
N PHE A 175 -7.43 -15.48 -6.39
CA PHE A 175 -8.57 -14.60 -6.26
C PHE A 175 -8.70 -13.78 -7.53
N GLU A 176 -9.93 -13.62 -8.03
CA GLU A 176 -10.20 -12.87 -9.23
C GLU A 176 -11.38 -11.93 -9.00
N ILE A 177 -11.24 -10.66 -9.37
CA ILE A 177 -12.31 -9.67 -9.30
C ILE A 177 -12.37 -8.84 -10.58
N VAL A 178 -13.55 -8.75 -11.18
CA VAL A 178 -13.79 -7.90 -12.35
C VAL A 178 -14.28 -6.53 -11.88
N LEU A 179 -13.45 -5.51 -12.06
CA LEU A 179 -13.80 -4.12 -11.80
C LEU A 179 -14.45 -3.52 -13.03
N LYS A 180 -15.69 -3.05 -12.89
CA LYS A 180 -16.37 -2.33 -13.96
C LYS A 180 -15.63 -1.04 -14.29
N LYS A 181 -15.89 -0.46 -15.47
CA LYS A 181 -15.28 0.81 -15.90
C LYS A 181 -15.32 1.92 -14.84
N GLY A 182 -16.44 2.08 -14.15
CA GLY A 182 -16.59 3.05 -13.07
C GLY A 182 -15.73 2.75 -11.83
N ASP A 183 -15.72 1.48 -11.41
CA ASP A 183 -14.94 1.02 -10.26
C ASP A 183 -13.43 1.11 -10.54
N TYR A 184 -13.03 0.77 -11.76
CA TYR A 184 -11.64 0.89 -12.18
C TYR A 184 -11.20 2.36 -12.29
N ALA A 185 -12.05 3.24 -12.79
CA ALA A 185 -11.79 4.69 -12.77
C ALA A 185 -11.65 5.22 -11.33
N LEU A 186 -12.48 4.74 -10.40
CA LEU A 186 -12.38 5.08 -8.98
C LEU A 186 -11.06 4.60 -8.37
N LEU A 187 -10.66 3.35 -8.63
CA LEU A 187 -9.36 2.83 -8.20
C LEU A 187 -8.21 3.73 -8.67
N ARG A 188 -8.20 4.09 -9.95
CA ARG A 188 -7.18 4.98 -10.52
C ARG A 188 -7.17 6.35 -9.84
N GLN A 189 -8.36 6.91 -9.57
CA GLN A 189 -8.46 8.20 -8.88
C GLN A 189 -7.92 8.12 -7.45
N ILE A 190 -8.22 7.04 -6.72
CA ILE A 190 -7.68 6.79 -5.37
C ILE A 190 -6.16 6.68 -5.43
N ALA A 191 -5.62 5.91 -6.37
CA ALA A 191 -4.19 5.74 -6.55
C ALA A 191 -3.48 7.08 -6.87
N LYS A 192 -4.03 7.87 -7.81
CA LYS A 192 -3.52 9.20 -8.15
C LYS A 192 -3.52 10.15 -6.96
N TRP A 193 -4.61 10.15 -6.21
CA TRP A 193 -4.76 11.00 -5.04
C TRP A 193 -3.83 10.57 -3.90
N ALA A 194 -3.62 9.27 -3.70
CA ALA A 194 -2.77 8.74 -2.63
C ALA A 194 -1.27 9.00 -2.87
N LEU A 195 -0.79 8.96 -4.12
CA LEU A 195 0.65 9.03 -4.46
C LEU A 195 1.41 10.20 -3.81
N PRO A 196 0.96 11.47 -3.88
CA PRO A 196 1.65 12.58 -3.22
C PRO A 196 1.73 12.43 -1.71
N HIS A 197 0.72 11.79 -1.10
CA HIS A 197 0.72 11.50 0.34
C HIS A 197 1.70 10.38 0.65
N LEU A 198 1.68 9.26 -0.07
CA LEU A 198 2.55 8.10 0.18
C LEU A 198 4.04 8.40 -0.05
N THR A 199 4.36 9.32 -0.96
CA THR A 199 5.73 9.77 -1.25
C THR A 199 6.24 10.86 -0.30
N GLY A 200 5.36 11.46 0.51
CA GLY A 200 5.72 12.56 1.41
C GLY A 200 5.73 13.94 0.77
N TRP A 201 5.45 14.05 -0.54
CA TRP A 201 5.36 15.33 -1.25
C TRP A 201 4.25 16.23 -0.69
N ALA A 202 3.13 15.64 -0.29
CA ALA A 202 2.05 16.37 0.37
C ALA A 202 2.52 17.06 1.66
N HIS A 203 3.46 16.47 2.40
CA HIS A 203 4.06 17.11 3.58
C HIS A 203 5.02 18.22 3.18
N ALA A 204 5.82 18.01 2.13
CA ALA A 204 6.82 18.96 1.65
C ALA A 204 6.19 20.27 1.12
N LEU A 205 5.04 20.17 0.46
CA LEU A 205 4.33 21.29 -0.17
C LEU A 205 3.42 22.08 0.79
N GLN A 206 3.32 21.68 2.07
CA GLN A 206 2.54 22.46 3.04
C GLN A 206 3.15 23.85 3.22
N PRO A 207 2.35 24.93 3.11
CA PRO A 207 2.84 26.30 3.21
C PRO A 207 3.52 26.54 4.56
N ALA A 208 4.63 27.29 4.52
CA ALA A 208 5.49 27.56 5.68
C ALA A 208 4.77 28.27 6.85
N SER A 209 3.57 28.82 6.63
CA SER A 209 2.72 29.41 7.67
C SER A 209 2.27 28.39 8.73
N VAL A 210 2.29 27.09 8.42
CA VAL A 210 2.04 26.00 9.39
C VAL A 210 3.34 25.51 10.06
N ARG A 211 4.51 25.91 9.54
CA ARG A 211 5.80 25.37 9.95
C ARG A 211 6.57 26.19 10.98
N LEU A 212 6.15 27.41 11.28
CA LEU A 212 6.95 28.31 12.13
C LEU A 212 6.08 29.02 13.15
N ASN A 213 6.07 28.49 14.37
CA ASN A 213 5.83 29.31 15.55
C ASN A 213 7.05 29.37 16.47
N ASN A 214 8.28 29.10 15.99
CA ASN A 214 9.53 29.40 16.73
C ASN A 214 10.79 29.36 15.85
N ARG A 215 10.95 30.31 14.91
CA ARG A 215 12.20 30.95 14.43
C ARG A 215 12.01 31.51 13.03
N ALA A 216 12.46 32.73 12.81
CA ALA A 216 12.57 33.31 11.47
C ALA A 216 13.44 32.40 10.57
N PRO A 217 13.10 32.24 9.28
CA PRO A 217 13.93 31.48 8.37
C PRO A 217 15.26 32.23 8.15
N THR A 218 16.35 31.69 8.69
CA THR A 218 17.70 31.97 8.16
C THR A 218 17.72 31.56 6.69
N ALA A 219 18.33 32.40 5.86
CA ALA A 219 18.34 32.39 4.40
C ALA A 219 18.23 30.99 3.75
N ALA A 220 17.40 30.88 2.71
CA ALA A 220 17.31 29.68 1.89
C ALA A 220 18.71 29.27 1.41
N PRO A 221 19.09 27.98 1.51
CA PRO A 221 20.36 27.53 0.96
C PRO A 221 20.37 27.84 -0.54
N ALA A 222 21.39 28.58 -0.98
CA ALA A 222 21.62 28.83 -2.40
C ALA A 222 21.72 27.48 -3.13
N PHE A 223 20.98 27.35 -4.23
CA PHE A 223 21.03 26.17 -5.08
C PHE A 223 22.40 26.16 -5.77
N ASP A 224 23.30 25.29 -5.32
CA ASP A 224 24.63 25.13 -5.91
C ASP A 224 24.51 24.30 -7.19
N TRP A 225 24.60 24.98 -8.33
CA TRP A 225 24.77 24.34 -9.63
C TRP A 225 26.19 23.82 -9.68
N GLY A 226 26.45 22.67 -9.07
CA GLY A 226 27.78 22.06 -9.04
C GLY A 226 28.45 22.16 -10.40
N ALA A 227 29.41 23.07 -10.52
CA ALA A 227 30.26 23.21 -11.69
C ALA A 227 31.40 22.21 -11.49
N GLY A 228 31.31 21.08 -12.20
CA GLY A 228 32.31 20.02 -12.24
C GLY A 228 32.02 19.07 -13.38
#